data_AF-A0AB35HJH6-F1
#
_entry.id   AF-A0AB35HJH6-F1
#
_cell.length_a   1.000
_cell.length_b   1.000
_cell.length_c   1.000
_cell.angle_alpha   90.00
_cell.angle_beta   90.00
_cell.angle_gamma   90.00
#
_symmetry.space_group_name_H-M   'P 1'
#
loop_
_entity.id
_entity.type
_entity.pdbx_description
1 polymer ?
#
loop_
_entity_poly.entity_id
_entity_poly.type
_entity_poly.pdbx_seq_one_letter_code
_entity_poly.pdbx_strand_id
1 'polypeptide(L)'
;MPPNVVMDEEEDSQASQLGDENSSASGADQTCGTHSAQTAFQDGVSQVAPWGTIGWELFDSSGYDPCASLSWETLIIEGGTSSSPFHIMLFNHGEYLGTATAKPYGFAPTVERVNDSEIAVTYHWPREGEGNANRSGTTNAGFRWDEGQQKVIMSGDVPPMQ
;
A
#
# COMPACT_ATOMS: atom_id res chain seq x y z
N MET A 1 -2.32 78.86 1.73
CA MET A 1 -1.59 77.67 1.27
C MET A 1 -1.77 76.57 2.31
N PRO A 2 -2.04 75.33 1.91
CA PRO A 2 -3.18 74.84 1.14
C PRO A 2 -4.33 74.36 2.06
N PRO A 3 -5.53 74.08 1.50
CA PRO A 3 -6.66 73.45 2.20
C PRO A 3 -6.86 71.97 1.79
N ASN A 4 -7.78 71.36 2.53
CA ASN A 4 -8.68 70.26 2.16
C ASN A 4 -8.27 68.79 2.36
N VAL A 5 -9.12 68.16 3.17
CA VAL A 5 -9.47 66.74 3.28
C VAL A 5 -10.04 66.20 1.96
N VAL A 6 -9.66 64.97 1.59
CA VAL A 6 -10.53 63.96 0.98
C VAL A 6 -9.98 62.56 1.32
N MET A 7 -10.87 61.67 1.75
CA MET A 7 -10.68 60.21 1.79
C MET A 7 -11.01 59.67 0.41
N ASP A 8 -10.21 58.73 -0.11
CA ASP A 8 -10.67 57.68 -1.02
C ASP A 8 -9.66 56.51 -0.98
N GLU A 9 -10.23 55.31 -1.04
CA GLU A 9 -9.59 54.00 -1.00
C GLU A 9 -8.69 53.80 -2.24
N GLU A 10 -7.42 53.42 -2.04
CA GLU A 10 -6.63 52.75 -3.07
C GLU A 10 -5.85 51.57 -2.45
N GLU A 11 -6.36 50.39 -2.79
CA GLU A 11 -5.74 49.08 -2.61
C GLU A 11 -4.61 48.98 -3.64
N ASP A 12 -3.35 49.14 -3.22
CA ASP A 12 -2.19 48.77 -4.04
C ASP A 12 -1.03 48.36 -3.14
N SER A 13 -0.52 47.14 -3.35
CA SER A 13 0.90 46.82 -3.25
C SER A 13 1.19 45.43 -3.83
N GLN A 14 1.39 45.41 -5.14
CA GLN A 14 2.53 44.85 -5.86
C GLN A 14 3.09 43.45 -5.48
N ALA A 15 2.83 42.51 -6.39
CA ALA A 15 3.80 41.68 -7.14
C ALA A 15 5.23 41.41 -6.60
N SER A 16 5.63 40.13 -6.73
CA SER A 16 6.90 39.61 -7.32
C SER A 16 7.80 38.72 -6.43
N GLN A 17 7.85 37.43 -6.82
CA GLN A 17 9.03 36.56 -7.03
C GLN A 17 9.94 36.07 -5.87
N LEU A 18 9.92 34.74 -5.72
CA LEU A 18 11.04 33.76 -5.73
C LEU A 18 12.25 33.95 -4.79
N GLY A 19 12.56 32.89 -4.04
CA GLY A 19 13.86 32.70 -3.39
C GLY A 19 13.88 31.53 -2.40
N ASP A 20 14.24 30.36 -2.92
CA ASP A 20 14.49 29.05 -2.29
C ASP A 20 15.48 29.01 -1.10
N GLU A 21 15.54 27.79 -0.52
CA GLU A 21 16.66 27.12 0.19
C GLU A 21 16.52 26.99 1.73
N ASN A 22 16.66 25.83 2.40
CA ASN A 22 17.05 24.44 2.08
C ASN A 22 17.03 23.67 3.44
N SER A 23 16.40 22.49 3.63
CA SER A 23 16.95 21.11 3.52
C SER A 23 16.09 20.20 4.44
N SER A 24 15.75 18.92 4.25
CA SER A 24 15.86 17.88 3.20
C SER A 24 14.94 16.75 3.70
N ALA A 25 14.09 16.10 2.89
CA ALA A 25 14.52 15.11 1.92
C ALA A 25 13.61 15.07 0.68
N SER A 26 14.27 15.20 -0.47
CA SER A 26 13.81 14.85 -1.80
C SER A 26 13.79 13.30 -1.94
N GLY A 27 12.90 12.67 -2.70
CA GLY A 27 12.10 13.19 -3.80
C GLY A 27 10.68 12.64 -3.85
N ALA A 28 9.77 13.49 -4.31
CA ALA A 28 8.44 13.12 -4.74
C ALA A 28 8.09 14.03 -5.92
N ASP A 29 8.82 13.86 -7.02
CA ASP A 29 8.29 14.12 -8.35
C ASP A 29 7.68 12.81 -8.91
N GLN A 30 7.15 11.98 -8.01
CA GLN A 30 6.43 10.75 -8.32
C GLN A 30 4.95 11.08 -8.11
N THR A 31 4.27 11.27 -9.23
CA THR A 31 2.82 11.48 -9.30
C THR A 31 2.12 10.38 -8.51
N CYS A 32 1.34 10.77 -7.50
CA CYS A 32 0.42 9.84 -6.87
C CYS A 32 -0.52 9.22 -7.92
N GLY A 33 -0.88 7.96 -7.72
CA GLY A 33 -1.94 7.31 -8.46
C GLY A 33 -3.26 8.07 -8.31
N THR A 34 -4.11 8.00 -9.34
CA THR A 34 -5.43 8.64 -9.34
C THR A 34 -6.55 7.67 -9.01
N HIS A 35 -6.25 6.37 -8.97
CA HIS A 35 -7.22 5.31 -8.74
C HIS A 35 -7.51 5.15 -7.24
N SER A 36 -8.80 5.01 -6.92
CA SER A 36 -9.23 4.58 -5.59
C SER A 36 -8.78 3.14 -5.32
N ALA A 37 -8.68 2.75 -4.05
CA ALA A 37 -8.40 1.37 -3.66
C ALA A 37 -9.27 0.34 -4.40
N GLN A 38 -10.59 0.56 -4.43
CA GLN A 38 -11.51 -0.33 -5.12
C GLN A 38 -11.23 -0.45 -6.62
N THR A 39 -10.83 0.64 -7.27
CA THR A 39 -10.46 0.66 -8.69
C THR A 39 -9.12 -0.06 -8.91
N ALA A 40 -8.13 0.21 -8.06
CA ALA A 40 -6.82 -0.44 -8.11
C ALA A 40 -6.94 -1.96 -7.92
N PHE A 41 -7.78 -2.40 -6.99
CA PHE A 41 -8.17 -3.80 -6.83
C PHE A 41 -8.75 -4.38 -8.12
N GLN A 42 -9.79 -3.76 -8.69
CA GLN A 42 -10.47 -4.26 -9.90
C GLN A 42 -9.53 -4.37 -11.10
N ASP A 43 -8.62 -3.42 -11.25
CA ASP A 43 -7.63 -3.41 -12.32
C ASP A 43 -6.56 -4.50 -12.11
N GLY A 44 -6.01 -4.58 -10.89
CA GLY A 44 -4.91 -5.48 -10.56
C GLY A 44 -5.33 -6.94 -10.37
N VAL A 45 -6.54 -7.21 -9.86
CA VAL A 45 -6.99 -8.57 -9.54
C VAL A 45 -7.06 -9.48 -10.77
N SER A 46 -7.29 -8.90 -11.95
CA SER A 46 -7.26 -9.62 -13.23
C SER A 46 -5.90 -10.25 -13.55
N GLN A 47 -4.83 -9.74 -12.95
CA GLN A 47 -3.45 -10.23 -13.10
C GLN A 47 -3.06 -11.24 -12.00
N VAL A 48 -3.90 -11.39 -10.96
CA VAL A 48 -3.69 -12.39 -9.91
C VAL A 48 -4.31 -13.70 -10.39
N ALA A 49 -3.52 -14.77 -10.44
CA ALA A 49 -4.02 -16.08 -10.82
C ALA A 49 -5.14 -16.52 -9.84
N PRO A 50 -6.28 -17.05 -10.35
CA PRO A 50 -7.36 -17.51 -9.49
C PRO A 50 -6.91 -18.70 -8.64
N TRP A 51 -7.56 -18.89 -7.49
CA TRP A 51 -7.35 -20.09 -6.68
C TRP A 51 -8.16 -21.25 -7.26
N GLY A 52 -7.54 -21.98 -8.19
CA GLY A 52 -8.22 -22.99 -8.99
C GLY A 52 -9.21 -22.34 -9.95
N THR A 53 -10.51 -22.43 -9.67
CA THR A 53 -11.58 -21.78 -10.44
C THR A 53 -12.25 -20.63 -9.67
N ILE A 54 -11.75 -20.29 -8.48
CA ILE A 54 -12.35 -19.32 -7.57
C ILE A 54 -11.60 -17.99 -7.71
N GLY A 55 -12.35 -16.89 -7.85
CA GLY A 55 -11.80 -15.54 -7.92
C GLY A 55 -11.34 -15.01 -6.57
N TRP A 56 -10.90 -13.76 -6.58
CA TRP A 56 -10.48 -13.03 -5.39
C TRP A 56 -11.47 -11.92 -5.08
N GLU A 57 -11.71 -11.70 -3.79
CA GLU A 57 -12.48 -10.58 -3.23
C GLU A 57 -11.54 -9.69 -2.40
N LEU A 58 -11.80 -8.38 -2.44
CA LEU A 58 -11.10 -7.42 -1.60
C LEU A 58 -11.52 -7.65 -0.13
N PHE A 59 -10.55 -7.99 0.71
CA PHE A 59 -10.77 -8.22 2.14
C PHE A 59 -10.49 -6.95 2.96
N ASP A 60 -9.34 -6.32 2.71
CA ASP A 60 -8.93 -5.09 3.39
C ASP A 60 -8.08 -4.21 2.47
N SER A 61 -8.50 -2.97 2.30
CA SER A 61 -7.79 -1.93 1.54
C SER A 61 -7.25 -0.80 2.43
N SER A 62 -7.28 -0.95 3.75
CA SER A 62 -6.79 0.09 4.67
C SER A 62 -5.30 0.41 4.49
N GLY A 63 -4.54 -0.52 3.91
CA GLY A 63 -3.12 -0.36 3.56
C GLY A 63 -2.85 0.34 2.23
N TYR A 64 -3.89 0.58 1.43
CA TYR A 64 -3.75 1.20 0.12
C TYR A 64 -3.54 2.71 0.27
N ASP A 65 -2.48 3.19 -0.36
CA ASP A 65 -2.14 4.60 -0.47
C ASP A 65 -1.62 4.84 -1.90
N PRO A 66 -2.31 5.67 -2.71
CA PRO A 66 -1.89 5.95 -4.07
C PRO A 66 -0.65 6.83 -4.16
N CYS A 67 -0.19 7.44 -3.06
CA CYS A 67 1.01 8.26 -3.01
C CYS A 67 2.22 7.54 -2.41
N ALA A 68 2.03 6.42 -1.72
CA ALA A 68 3.12 5.71 -1.09
C ALA A 68 3.95 4.92 -2.11
N SER A 69 5.26 4.86 -1.90
CA SER A 69 6.17 4.01 -2.68
C SER A 69 5.83 2.52 -2.59
N LEU A 70 5.32 2.08 -1.44
CA LEU A 70 4.78 0.74 -1.27
C LEU A 70 3.46 0.80 -0.50
N SER A 71 2.38 0.41 -1.17
CA SER A 71 1.07 0.20 -0.57
C SER A 71 0.55 -1.19 -0.87
N TRP A 72 -0.48 -1.62 -0.16
CA TRP A 72 -0.98 -2.98 -0.27
C TRP A 72 -2.49 -3.08 -0.09
N GLU A 73 -3.04 -4.17 -0.63
CA GLU A 73 -4.40 -4.61 -0.37
C GLU A 73 -4.39 -6.10 -0.05
N THR A 74 -5.23 -6.49 0.91
CA THR A 74 -5.38 -7.90 1.29
C THR A 74 -6.58 -8.48 0.56
N LEU A 75 -6.37 -9.64 -0.06
CA LEU A 75 -7.38 -10.39 -0.77
C LEU A 75 -7.75 -11.66 -0.03
N ILE A 76 -8.99 -12.09 -0.17
CA ILE A 76 -9.48 -13.41 0.23
C ILE A 76 -10.10 -14.07 -1.01
N ILE A 77 -10.15 -15.40 -1.06
CA ILE A 77 -10.93 -16.09 -2.10
C ILE A 77 -12.43 -15.69 -1.99
N GLU A 78 -13.12 -15.67 -3.14
CA GLU A 78 -14.58 -15.46 -3.18
C GLU A 78 -15.32 -16.47 -2.27
N GLY A 79 -16.18 -15.95 -1.40
CA GLY A 79 -16.91 -16.78 -0.43
C GLY A 79 -16.02 -17.42 0.65
N GLY A 80 -14.81 -16.90 0.84
CA GLY A 80 -13.85 -17.37 1.83
C GLY A 80 -14.30 -17.14 3.28
N THR A 81 -13.64 -17.85 4.19
CA THR A 81 -13.78 -17.71 5.64
C THR A 81 -12.44 -17.35 6.26
N SER A 82 -12.38 -17.13 7.58
CA SER A 82 -11.14 -16.71 8.25
C SER A 82 -9.96 -17.68 8.11
N SER A 83 -10.19 -18.95 7.74
CA SER A 83 -9.13 -19.95 7.47
C SER A 83 -8.85 -20.14 5.97
N SER A 84 -9.55 -19.43 5.09
CA SER A 84 -9.35 -19.50 3.65
C SER A 84 -7.99 -18.90 3.25
N PRO A 85 -7.53 -19.16 2.02
CA PRO A 85 -6.33 -18.52 1.50
C PRO A 85 -6.52 -17.01 1.30
N PHE A 86 -5.48 -16.27 1.65
CA PHE A 86 -5.34 -14.84 1.46
C PHE A 86 -4.14 -14.53 0.57
N HIS A 87 -4.24 -13.44 -0.19
CA HIS A 87 -3.13 -12.82 -0.90
C HIS A 87 -2.94 -11.38 -0.44
N ILE A 88 -1.76 -10.84 -0.73
CA ILE A 88 -1.46 -9.43 -0.53
C ILE A 88 -1.04 -8.90 -1.89
N MET A 89 -1.83 -8.00 -2.46
CA MET A 89 -1.46 -7.24 -3.66
C MET A 89 -0.59 -6.06 -3.23
N LEU A 90 0.46 -5.81 -3.98
CA LEU A 90 1.39 -4.71 -3.75
C LEU A 90 1.26 -3.68 -4.85
N PHE A 91 1.38 -2.41 -4.45
CA PHE A 91 1.26 -1.26 -5.33
C PHE A 91 2.40 -0.28 -5.05
N ASN A 92 2.80 0.47 -6.06
CA ASN A 92 3.74 1.58 -5.95
C ASN A 92 3.10 2.80 -6.61
N HIS A 93 2.84 3.85 -5.83
CA HIS A 93 2.13 5.04 -6.29
C HIS A 93 0.80 4.71 -7.01
N GLY A 94 0.07 3.71 -6.52
CA GLY A 94 -1.19 3.23 -7.11
C GLY A 94 -1.05 2.33 -8.34
N GLU A 95 0.18 2.09 -8.84
CA GLU A 95 0.44 1.11 -9.89
C GLU A 95 0.59 -0.29 -9.29
N TYR A 96 -0.13 -1.27 -9.83
CA TYR A 96 -0.05 -2.65 -9.36
C TYR A 96 1.29 -3.30 -9.74
N LEU A 97 1.99 -3.82 -8.74
CA LEU A 97 3.30 -4.45 -8.91
C LEU A 97 3.25 -5.98 -9.00
N GLY A 98 2.25 -6.59 -8.39
CA GLY A 98 2.18 -8.03 -8.20
C GLY A 98 1.72 -8.42 -6.80
N THR A 99 1.79 -9.71 -6.49
CA THR A 99 1.51 -10.23 -5.16
C THR A 99 2.78 -10.29 -4.31
N ALA A 100 2.65 -10.10 -2.99
CA ALA A 100 3.78 -10.20 -2.06
C ALA A 100 4.45 -11.58 -2.11
N THR A 101 3.66 -12.64 -2.26
CA THR A 101 4.14 -14.01 -2.38
C THR A 101 3.56 -14.69 -3.62
N ALA A 102 4.30 -15.64 -4.18
CA ALA A 102 3.86 -16.39 -5.36
C ALA A 102 2.68 -17.33 -5.09
N LYS A 103 2.48 -17.71 -3.82
CA LYS A 103 1.37 -18.56 -3.37
C LYS A 103 0.55 -17.84 -2.30
N PRO A 104 -0.77 -18.05 -2.24
CA PRO A 104 -1.57 -17.55 -1.13
C PRO A 104 -1.35 -18.38 0.13
N TYR A 105 -1.61 -17.78 1.28
CA TYR A 105 -1.48 -18.44 2.59
C TYR A 105 -2.81 -18.45 3.32
N GLY A 106 -3.08 -19.53 4.06
CA GLY A 106 -4.26 -19.59 4.93
C GLY A 106 -4.20 -18.52 6.02
N PHE A 107 -5.38 -18.10 6.47
CA PHE A 107 -5.59 -17.08 7.50
C PHE A 107 -5.23 -15.66 7.09
N ALA A 108 -6.02 -14.72 7.61
CA ALA A 108 -5.79 -13.30 7.36
C ALA A 108 -4.40 -12.90 7.88
N PRO A 109 -3.52 -12.35 7.03
CA PRO A 109 -2.24 -11.83 7.48
C PRO A 109 -2.45 -10.56 8.31
N THR A 110 -1.47 -10.23 9.14
CA THR A 110 -1.39 -8.92 9.77
C THR A 110 -0.32 -8.13 9.02
N VAL A 111 -0.71 -7.03 8.38
CA VAL A 111 0.21 -6.19 7.62
C VAL A 111 0.32 -4.84 8.29
N GLU A 112 1.55 -4.39 8.52
CA GLU A 112 1.86 -3.13 9.18
C GLU A 112 2.80 -2.31 8.31
N ARG A 113 2.54 -1.02 8.18
CA ARG A 113 3.43 -0.09 7.49
C ARG A 113 4.65 0.19 8.36
N VAL A 114 5.85 -0.08 7.84
CA VAL A 114 7.10 0.26 8.53
C VAL A 114 7.53 1.68 8.14
N ASN A 115 7.51 1.98 6.85
CA ASN A 115 7.77 3.32 6.30
C ASN A 115 7.06 3.45 4.92
N ASP A 116 7.41 4.48 4.15
CA ASP A 116 6.77 4.74 2.85
C ASP A 116 7.01 3.64 1.81
N SER A 117 8.19 3.04 1.81
CA SER A 117 8.62 2.02 0.85
C SER A 117 8.71 0.61 1.45
N GLU A 118 8.30 0.41 2.71
CA GLU A 118 8.47 -0.86 3.41
C GLU A 118 7.28 -1.23 4.30
N ILE A 119 6.89 -2.49 4.23
CA ILE A 119 5.82 -3.09 5.03
C ILE A 119 6.31 -4.36 5.73
N ALA A 120 5.77 -4.63 6.91
CA ALA A 120 5.98 -5.86 7.65
C ALA A 120 4.69 -6.70 7.59
N VAL A 121 4.83 -7.97 7.25
CA VAL A 121 3.72 -8.93 7.15
C VAL A 121 3.97 -10.05 8.15
N THR A 122 3.03 -10.25 9.05
CA THR A 122 2.95 -11.44 9.90
C THR A 122 1.94 -12.41 9.30
N TYR A 123 2.42 -13.55 8.82
CA TYR A 123 1.57 -14.65 8.39
C TYR A 123 1.24 -15.56 9.58
N HIS A 124 0.03 -16.12 9.57
CA HIS A 124 -0.47 -16.98 10.64
C HIS A 124 -0.78 -18.37 10.08
N TRP A 125 -0.45 -19.43 10.80
CA TRP A 125 -0.65 -20.81 10.35
C TRP A 125 -0.82 -21.79 11.52
N PRO A 126 -1.53 -22.91 11.32
CA PRO A 126 -1.74 -23.93 12.36
C PRO A 126 -0.46 -24.73 12.54
N ARG A 127 0.02 -24.88 13.78
CA ARG A 127 1.16 -25.76 14.05
C ARG A 127 0.79 -27.23 13.90
N GLU A 128 1.80 -28.09 13.75
CA GLU A 128 1.58 -29.53 13.75
C GLU A 128 0.81 -29.98 15.00
N GLY A 129 -0.28 -30.74 14.79
CA GLY A 129 -1.15 -31.21 15.85
C GLY A 129 -2.23 -30.23 16.30
N GLU A 130 -2.29 -29.01 15.76
CA GLU A 130 -3.39 -28.07 16.00
C GLU A 130 -4.57 -28.35 15.06
N GLY A 131 -5.80 -28.18 15.57
CA GLY A 131 -6.98 -28.18 14.70
C GLY A 131 -6.98 -26.99 13.73
N ASN A 132 -7.57 -27.16 12.55
CA ASN A 132 -7.56 -26.17 11.44
C ASN A 132 -8.14 -24.78 11.79
N ALA A 133 -8.77 -24.59 12.95
CA ALA A 133 -9.26 -23.30 13.41
C ALA A 133 -8.22 -22.53 14.25
N ASN A 134 -7.17 -23.19 14.72
CA ASN A 134 -6.09 -22.59 15.49
C ASN A 134 -4.97 -22.11 14.55
N ARG A 135 -4.25 -21.06 14.95
CA ARG A 135 -3.19 -20.44 14.15
C ARG A 135 -2.02 -19.94 15.01
N SER A 136 -1.51 -20.76 15.93
CA SER A 136 -0.47 -20.29 16.87
C SER A 136 0.91 -20.15 16.21
N GLY A 137 1.08 -20.69 15.01
CA GLY A 137 2.25 -20.48 14.18
C GLY A 137 2.22 -19.09 13.56
N THR A 138 3.35 -18.39 13.64
CA THR A 138 3.55 -17.10 12.99
C THR A 138 4.91 -17.06 12.30
N THR A 139 4.97 -16.39 11.15
CA THR A 139 6.21 -16.08 10.43
C THR A 139 6.17 -14.64 9.99
N ASN A 140 7.30 -13.94 10.12
CA ASN A 140 7.40 -12.54 9.79
C ASN A 140 8.18 -12.37 8.48
N ALA A 141 7.62 -11.60 7.57
CA ALA A 141 8.23 -11.21 6.31
C ALA A 141 8.25 -9.68 6.20
N GLY A 142 9.34 -9.12 5.70
CA GLY A 142 9.43 -7.70 5.35
C GLY A 142 9.44 -7.55 3.83
N PHE A 143 8.66 -6.60 3.30
CA PHE A 143 8.64 -6.29 1.87
C PHE A 143 9.03 -4.83 1.70
N ARG A 144 10.10 -4.60 0.92
CA ARG A 144 10.64 -3.27 0.65
C ARG A 144 10.68 -2.99 -0.84
N TRP A 145 10.14 -1.87 -1.28
CA TRP A 145 10.31 -1.36 -2.63
C TRP A 145 11.77 -0.93 -2.85
N ASP A 146 12.37 -1.42 -3.93
CA ASP A 146 13.72 -1.08 -4.34
C ASP A 146 13.66 -0.28 -5.65
N GLU A 147 13.75 1.04 -5.53
CA GLU A 147 13.63 1.95 -6.66
C GLU A 147 14.70 1.70 -7.74
N GLY A 148 15.92 1.32 -7.35
CA GLY A 148 16.99 1.03 -8.30
C GLY A 148 16.74 -0.23 -9.15
N GLN A 149 16.00 -1.20 -8.62
CA GLN A 149 15.65 -2.44 -9.31
C GLN A 149 14.20 -2.46 -9.82
N GLN A 150 13.40 -1.43 -9.50
CA GLN A 150 11.98 -1.33 -9.80
C GLN A 150 11.22 -2.61 -9.39
N LYS A 151 11.50 -3.12 -8.19
CA LYS A 151 10.88 -4.34 -7.68
C LYS A 151 10.80 -4.35 -6.15
N VAL A 152 9.92 -5.19 -5.63
CA VAL A 152 9.84 -5.47 -4.19
C VAL A 152 10.85 -6.54 -3.81
N ILE A 153 11.62 -6.26 -2.77
CA ILE A 153 12.54 -7.20 -2.13
C ILE A 153 11.86 -7.75 -0.89
N MET A 154 11.66 -9.06 -0.87
CA MET A 154 11.21 -9.77 0.31
C MET A 154 12.41 -10.12 1.22
N SER A 155 12.18 -10.02 2.53
CA SER A 155 13.05 -10.48 3.60
C SER A 155 12.23 -11.28 4.62
N GLY A 156 12.90 -12.05 5.47
CA GLY A 156 12.23 -12.91 6.46
C GLY A 156 11.71 -14.22 5.86
N ASP A 157 10.68 -14.79 6.50
CA ASP A 157 10.19 -16.13 6.21
C ASP A 157 8.69 -16.13 5.87
N VAL A 158 8.31 -17.04 4.97
CA VAL A 158 6.91 -17.39 4.72
C VAL A 158 6.50 -18.60 5.56
N PRO A 159 5.19 -18.84 5.77
CA PRO A 159 4.72 -20.06 6.42
C PRO A 159 5.31 -21.32 5.78
N PRO A 160 5.64 -22.35 6.57
CA PRO A 160 6.07 -23.62 6.03
C PRO A 160 4.95 -24.18 5.13
N MET A 161 5.34 -24.76 4.00
CA MET A 161 4.39 -25.48 3.15
C MET A 161 3.84 -26.66 3.95
N GLN A 162 2.53 -26.65 4.21
CA GLN A 162 1.81 -27.76 4.83
C GLN A 162 1.45 -28.82 3.78
#